data_AF-A0A537G4S2-F1
#
_entry.id   AF-A0A537G4S2-F1
#
_cell.length_a   1.000
_cell.length_b   1.000
_cell.length_c   1.000
_cell.angle_alpha   90.00
_cell.angle_beta   90.00
_cell.angle_gamma   90.00
#
_symmetry.space_group_name_H-M   'P 1'
#
loop_
_entity.id
_entity.type
_entity.pdbx_description
1 polymer ?
#
loop_
_entity_poly.entity_id
_entity_poly.type
_entity_poly.pdbx_seq_one_letter_code
_entity_poly.pdbx_strand_id
1 'polypeptide(L)'
;MSSQRSEWRERLHANPSRMEHELAIKLEVDQIRYLTQVEIPVTTADLYFPIEPRPLLVFVDGRVHLGTSQMVKDEELRTLLRKKGYRILELCYDGYSDKKRDQLYKEIHNSLAKLVTSRE
;
A
#
# COMPACT_ATOMS: atom_id res chain seq x y z
N MET A 1 -22.65 2.58 -23.05
CA MET A 1 -21.18 2.67 -22.96
C MET A 1 -20.80 3.16 -21.57
N SER A 2 -19.57 2.87 -21.10
CA SER A 2 -19.00 3.13 -19.76
C SER A 2 -19.01 1.95 -18.77
N SER A 3 -18.54 0.79 -19.22
CA SER A 3 -17.97 -0.23 -18.32
C SER A 3 -16.49 0.04 -18.09
N GLN A 4 -16.14 1.19 -17.51
CA GLN A 4 -14.81 1.41 -16.89
C GLN A 4 -14.81 0.78 -15.49
N ARG A 5 -15.22 -0.48 -15.38
CA ARG A 5 -15.19 -1.21 -14.11
C ARG A 5 -13.76 -1.71 -13.89
N SER A 6 -12.91 -0.77 -13.46
CA SER A 6 -11.78 -1.03 -12.59
C SER A 6 -10.76 -2.03 -13.15
N GLU A 7 -9.94 -1.57 -14.09
CA GLU A 7 -8.77 -2.31 -14.62
C GLU A 7 -7.83 -2.81 -13.51
N TRP A 8 -7.89 -2.20 -12.32
CA TRP A 8 -7.14 -2.63 -11.14
C TRP A 8 -7.77 -3.83 -10.40
N ARG A 9 -9.08 -4.10 -10.52
CA ARG A 9 -9.71 -5.31 -9.94
C ARG A 9 -9.22 -6.56 -10.64
N GLU A 10 -8.95 -6.48 -11.94
CA GLU A 10 -8.37 -7.57 -12.73
C GLU A 10 -6.89 -7.81 -12.39
N ARG A 11 -6.21 -6.82 -11.78
CA ARG A 11 -4.81 -6.92 -11.32
C ARG A 11 -4.67 -7.50 -9.90
N LEU A 12 -5.78 -7.73 -9.19
CA LEU A 12 -5.77 -8.26 -7.83
C LEU A 12 -6.11 -9.75 -7.84
N HIS A 13 -5.12 -10.60 -7.58
CA HIS A 13 -5.22 -12.06 -7.61
C HIS A 13 -5.70 -12.71 -6.29
N ALA A 14 -6.29 -11.93 -5.38
CA ALA A 14 -6.99 -12.43 -4.20
C ALA A 14 -7.95 -11.36 -3.70
N ASN A 15 -9.12 -11.77 -3.19
CA ASN A 15 -10.23 -10.92 -2.76
C ASN A 15 -9.77 -9.73 -1.88
N PRO A 16 -9.61 -8.51 -2.43
CA PRO A 16 -9.07 -7.38 -1.67
C PRO A 16 -10.05 -6.98 -0.58
N SER A 17 -9.51 -6.53 0.55
CA SER A 17 -10.32 -5.94 1.61
C SER A 17 -11.06 -4.71 1.07
N ARG A 18 -12.22 -4.41 1.65
CA ARG A 18 -12.96 -3.17 1.33
C ARG A 18 -12.09 -1.93 1.53
N MET A 19 -11.15 -1.97 2.48
CA MET A 19 -10.23 -0.86 2.74
C MET A 19 -9.28 -0.62 1.57
N GLU A 20 -8.59 -1.66 1.10
CA GLU A 20 -7.72 -1.57 -0.08
C GLU A 20 -8.51 -1.12 -1.32
N HIS A 21 -9.74 -1.62 -1.44
CA HIS A 21 -10.60 -1.30 -2.58
C HIS A 21 -10.89 0.21 -2.66
N GLU A 22 -11.28 0.78 -1.53
CA GLU A 22 -11.61 2.20 -1.41
C GLU A 22 -10.36 3.10 -1.52
N LEU A 23 -9.21 2.64 -1.01
CA LEU A 23 -7.94 3.34 -1.18
C LEU A 23 -7.50 3.37 -2.64
N ALA A 24 -7.62 2.26 -3.36
CA ALA A 24 -7.29 2.16 -4.78
C ALA A 24 -8.12 3.13 -5.63
N ILE A 25 -9.44 3.21 -5.38
CA ILE A 25 -10.33 4.16 -6.06
C ILE A 25 -9.88 5.61 -5.82
N LYS A 26 -9.55 5.97 -4.58
CA LYS A 26 -9.08 7.33 -4.28
C LYS A 26 -7.78 7.66 -5.01
N LEU A 27 -6.81 6.75 -5.00
CA LEU A 27 -5.54 6.94 -5.70
C LEU A 27 -5.75 7.09 -7.21
N GLU A 28 -6.70 6.35 -7.80
CA GLU A 28 -7.05 6.46 -9.22
C GLU A 28 -7.72 7.79 -9.57
N VAL A 29 -8.63 8.29 -8.71
CA VAL A 29 -9.25 9.62 -8.86
C VAL A 29 -8.19 10.73 -8.86
N ASP A 30 -7.18 10.61 -8.00
CA ASP A 30 -6.07 11.58 -7.93
C ASP A 30 -4.97 11.32 -8.98
N GLN A 31 -5.21 10.40 -9.91
CA GLN A 31 -4.29 9.99 -10.99
C GLN A 31 -2.89 9.59 -10.50
N ILE A 32 -2.80 9.09 -9.27
CA ILE A 32 -1.55 8.62 -8.69
C ILE A 32 -1.23 7.26 -9.32
N ARG A 33 -0.02 7.13 -9.89
CA ARG A 33 0.42 5.86 -10.48
C ARG A 33 0.86 4.89 -9.39
N TYR A 34 0.25 3.73 -9.35
CA TYR A 34 0.61 2.62 -8.47
C TYR A 34 0.46 1.28 -9.20
N LEU A 35 1.14 0.28 -8.67
CA LEU A 35 0.95 -1.13 -9.01
C LEU A 35 0.40 -1.84 -7.77
N THR A 36 -0.44 -2.85 -7.96
CA THR A 36 -0.99 -3.64 -6.85
C THR A 36 -0.34 -5.01 -6.83
N GLN A 37 -0.21 -5.61 -5.65
CA GLN A 37 0.22 -7.00 -5.47
C GLN A 37 1.51 -7.36 -6.23
N VAL A 38 2.50 -6.46 -6.17
CA VAL A 38 3.78 -6.70 -6.82
C VAL A 38 4.55 -7.76 -6.02
N GLU A 39 4.83 -8.89 -6.67
CA GLU A 39 5.74 -9.90 -6.14
C GLU A 39 7.14 -9.29 -6.06
N ILE A 40 7.63 -9.17 -4.83
CA ILE A 40 9.02 -8.84 -4.52
C ILE A 40 9.68 -10.11 -3.96
N PRO A 41 11.01 -10.26 -4.03
CA PRO A 41 11.68 -11.55 -3.79
C PRO A 41 11.44 -12.20 -2.42
N VAL A 42 10.77 -11.52 -1.50
CA VAL A 42 10.50 -11.97 -0.13
C VAL A 42 9.01 -11.91 0.26
N THR A 43 8.17 -11.12 -0.43
CA THR A 43 6.73 -10.97 -0.09
C THR A 43 5.96 -10.40 -1.28
N THR A 44 4.66 -10.18 -1.12
CA THR A 44 3.82 -9.44 -2.07
C THR A 44 3.43 -8.11 -1.41
N ALA A 45 3.64 -6.99 -2.09
CA ALA A 45 3.25 -5.67 -1.57
C ALA A 45 1.84 -5.31 -2.05
N ASP A 46 0.96 -4.86 -1.14
CA ASP A 46 -0.43 -4.53 -1.48
C ASP A 46 -0.50 -3.38 -2.47
N LEU A 47 0.25 -2.30 -2.21
CA LEU A 47 0.47 -1.20 -3.15
C LEU A 47 1.97 -0.95 -3.32
N TYR A 48 2.39 -0.82 -4.56
CA TYR A 48 3.76 -0.50 -4.97
C TYR A 48 3.76 0.77 -5.79
N PHE A 49 4.50 1.77 -5.32
CA PHE A 49 4.66 3.05 -5.99
C PHE A 49 6.06 3.13 -6.60
N PRO A 50 6.19 3.12 -7.95
CA PRO A 50 7.47 3.19 -8.66
C PRO A 50 8.05 4.61 -8.64
N ILE A 51 8.33 5.14 -7.46
CA ILE A 51 8.84 6.50 -7.26
C ILE A 51 10.35 6.46 -7.21
N GLU A 52 11.01 7.34 -7.96
CA GLU A 52 12.46 7.48 -7.93
C GLU A 52 12.92 8.45 -6.83
N PRO A 53 14.10 8.22 -6.21
CA PRO A 53 15.10 7.18 -6.52
C PRO A 53 14.86 5.83 -5.82
N ARG A 54 13.87 5.74 -4.93
CA ARG A 54 13.56 4.53 -4.15
C ARG A 54 12.05 4.29 -4.12
N PRO A 55 11.57 3.16 -4.64
CA PRO A 55 10.15 2.86 -4.66
C PRO A 55 9.56 2.74 -3.25
N LEU A 56 8.30 3.12 -3.12
CA LEU A 56 7.53 3.05 -1.88
C LEU A 56 6.60 1.84 -1.93
N LEU A 57 6.73 0.98 -0.94
CA LEU A 57 5.87 -0.18 -0.71
C LEU A 57 4.90 0.17 0.42
N VAL A 58 3.63 -0.05 0.19
CA VAL A 58 2.59 0.15 1.20
C VAL A 58 1.96 -1.20 1.51
N PHE A 59 1.99 -1.55 2.79
CA PHE A 59 1.35 -2.75 3.33
C PHE A 59 0.10 -2.31 4.12
N VAL A 60 -1.07 -2.80 3.73
CA VAL A 60 -2.37 -2.47 4.30
C VAL A 60 -2.79 -3.61 5.23
N ASP A 61 -2.24 -3.61 6.43
CA ASP A 61 -2.45 -4.70 7.37
C ASP A 61 -3.68 -4.46 8.27
N GLY A 62 -4.65 -5.37 8.20
CA GLY A 62 -5.76 -5.40 9.15
C GLY A 62 -5.32 -6.08 10.44
N ARG A 63 -5.81 -5.63 11.60
CA ARG A 63 -5.50 -6.21 12.94
C ARG A 63 -5.66 -7.74 13.07
N VAL A 64 -6.20 -8.44 12.07
CA VAL A 64 -6.42 -9.89 12.08
C VAL A 64 -5.10 -10.70 12.02
N HIS A 65 -3.96 -10.09 11.69
CA HIS A 65 -2.64 -10.75 11.71
C HIS A 65 -1.87 -10.63 13.04
N LEU A 66 -2.55 -10.31 14.15
CA LEU A 66 -2.02 -10.18 15.53
C LEU A 66 -1.52 -11.50 16.17
N GLY A 67 -1.12 -12.51 15.38
CA GLY A 67 -0.31 -13.61 15.88
C GLY A 67 1.11 -13.09 16.08
N THR A 68 1.58 -13.01 17.34
CA THR A 68 2.87 -12.39 17.72
C THR A 68 4.06 -12.87 16.88
N SER A 69 4.04 -14.14 16.45
CA SER A 69 5.07 -14.74 15.60
C SER A 69 5.04 -14.30 14.13
N GLN A 70 3.86 -13.94 13.60
CA GLN A 70 3.73 -13.44 12.22
C GLN A 70 4.20 -11.98 12.15
N MET A 71 3.84 -11.16 13.15
CA MET A 71 4.30 -9.77 13.25
C MET A 71 5.83 -9.65 13.27
N VAL A 72 6.52 -10.54 13.99
CA VAL A 72 8.00 -10.54 14.04
C VAL A 72 8.59 -10.86 12.67
N LYS A 73 8.03 -11.85 11.95
CA LYS A 73 8.46 -12.18 10.58
C LYS A 73 8.22 -11.02 9.62
N ASP A 74 7.06 -10.37 9.73
CA ASP A 74 6.71 -9.24 8.88
C ASP A 74 7.65 -8.05 9.16
N GLU A 75 8.01 -7.79 10.41
CA GLU A 75 8.95 -6.71 10.75
C GLU A 75 10.40 -7.02 10.31
N GLU A 76 10.85 -8.27 10.45
CA GLU A 76 12.15 -8.72 9.91
C GLU A 76 12.20 -8.54 8.40
N LEU A 77 11.12 -8.93 7.71
CA LEU A 77 10.98 -8.80 6.27
C LEU A 77 10.99 -7.33 5.83
N ARG A 78 10.26 -6.46 6.54
CA ARG A 78 10.27 -5.02 6.29
C ARG A 78 11.66 -4.42 6.51
N THR A 79 12.36 -4.87 7.56
CA THR A 79 13.74 -4.45 7.81
C THR A 79 14.67 -4.85 6.66
N LEU A 80 14.51 -6.07 6.11
CA LEU A 80 15.28 -6.54 4.96
C LEU A 80 14.98 -5.71 3.70
N LEU A 81 13.72 -5.39 3.44
CA LEU A 81 13.32 -4.54 2.33
C LEU A 81 13.89 -3.11 2.47
N ARG A 82 13.87 -2.52 3.67
CA ARG A 82 14.52 -1.23 3.96
C ARG A 82 16.02 -1.29 3.68
N LYS A 83 16.71 -2.38 4.06
CA LYS A 83 18.13 -2.61 3.76
C LYS A 83 18.39 -2.73 2.26
N LYS A 84 17.47 -3.32 1.49
CA LYS A 84 17.53 -3.38 0.02
C LYS A 84 17.26 -2.02 -0.65
N GLY A 85 16.94 -0.98 0.11
CA GLY A 85 16.72 0.37 -0.40
C GLY A 85 15.26 0.70 -0.69
N TYR A 86 14.33 -0.18 -0.37
CA TYR A 86 12.90 0.11 -0.48
C TYR A 86 12.43 1.03 0.65
N ARG A 87 11.49 1.93 0.36
CA ARG A 87 10.76 2.67 1.39
C ARG A 87 9.50 1.91 1.72
N ILE A 88 9.15 1.83 3.00
CA ILE A 88 8.02 1.02 3.46
C ILE A 88 7.11 1.89 4.31
N LEU A 89 5.82 1.87 3.98
CA LEU A 89 4.74 2.45 4.76
C LEU A 89 3.79 1.34 5.20
N GLU A 90 3.61 1.21 6.50
CA GLU A 90 2.69 0.25 7.10
C GLU A 90 1.42 0.98 7.53
N LEU A 91 0.28 0.51 7.05
CA LEU A 91 -1.03 1.07 7.32
C LEU A 91 -1.86 0.10 8.15
N CYS A 92 -1.84 0.27 9.46
CA CYS A 92 -2.60 -0.56 10.38
C CYS A 92 -4.02 -0.03 10.57
N TYR A 93 -5.01 -0.92 10.41
CA TYR A 93 -6.41 -0.61 10.73
C TYR A 93 -7.11 -1.71 11.52
N ASP A 94 -7.99 -1.29 12.42
CA ASP A 94 -8.77 -2.11 13.34
C ASP A 94 -10.17 -2.44 12.81
N GLY A 95 -10.64 -1.67 11.83
CA GLY A 95 -11.91 -1.91 11.12
C GLY A 95 -12.14 -0.92 9.99
N TYR A 96 -13.10 -1.23 9.12
CA TYR A 96 -13.50 -0.32 8.06
C TYR A 96 -14.31 0.85 8.64
N SER A 97 -13.82 2.07 8.42
CA SER A 97 -14.62 3.30 8.54
C SER A 97 -14.13 4.32 7.53
N ASP A 98 -15.04 5.17 7.03
CA ASP A 98 -14.67 6.19 6.04
C ASP A 98 -13.63 7.18 6.60
N LYS A 99 -13.72 7.49 7.90
CA LYS A 99 -12.70 8.29 8.61
C LYS A 99 -11.33 7.62 8.57
N LYS A 100 -11.27 6.31 8.83
CA LYS A 100 -10.01 5.55 8.81
C LYS A 100 -9.45 5.46 7.39
N ARG A 101 -10.29 5.19 6.39
CA ARG A 101 -9.90 5.26 4.97
C ARG A 101 -9.25 6.61 4.63
N ASP A 102 -9.89 7.70 5.02
CA ASP A 102 -9.39 9.05 4.71
C ASP A 102 -8.08 9.36 5.43
N GLN A 103 -7.92 8.84 6.65
CA GLN A 103 -6.66 8.93 7.38
C GLN A 103 -5.55 8.13 6.69
N LEU A 104 -5.78 6.86 6.36
CA LEU A 104 -4.80 6.01 5.67
C LEU A 104 -4.41 6.62 4.31
N TYR A 105 -5.40 7.12 3.56
CA TYR A 105 -5.16 7.84 2.31
C TYR A 105 -4.26 9.07 2.53
N LYS A 106 -4.53 9.89 3.55
CA LYS A 106 -3.68 11.04 3.88
C LYS A 106 -2.26 10.62 4.28
N GLU A 107 -2.10 9.48 4.96
CA GLU A 107 -0.77 8.96 5.31
C GLU A 107 0.01 8.53 4.07
N ILE A 108 -0.63 7.88 3.10
CA ILE A 108 -0.04 7.60 1.79
C ILE A 108 0.33 8.91 1.10
N HIS A 109 -0.62 9.84 0.95
CA HIS A 109 -0.39 11.10 0.26
C HIS A 109 0.72 11.95 0.91
N ASN A 110 0.77 12.02 2.24
CA ASN A 110 1.83 12.72 2.97
C ASN A 110 3.18 12.04 2.79
N SER A 111 3.22 10.72 2.76
CA SER A 111 4.44 9.97 2.45
C SER A 111 4.90 10.28 1.04
N LEU A 112 4.02 10.22 0.06
CA LEU A 112 4.29 10.60 -1.33
C LEU A 112 4.80 12.05 -1.44
N ALA A 113 4.13 13.00 -0.79
CA ALA A 113 4.52 14.41 -0.79
C ALA A 113 5.92 14.60 -0.20
N LYS A 114 6.24 13.96 0.93
CA LYS A 114 7.59 13.98 1.52
C LYS A 114 8.65 13.42 0.58
N LEU A 115 8.31 12.43 -0.24
CA LEU A 115 9.22 11.84 -1.23
C LEU A 115 9.51 12.80 -2.37
N VAL A 116 8.51 13.57 -2.80
CA VAL A 116 8.66 14.58 -3.85
C VAL A 116 9.46 15.78 -3.35
N THR A 117 9.21 16.24 -2.11
CA THR A 117 9.90 17.43 -1.55
C THR A 117 11.31 17.17 -1.05
N SER A 118 11.68 15.92 -0.72
CA SER A 118 13.07 15.57 -0.37
C SER A 118 14.02 15.53 -1.58
N ARG A 119 13.60 16.09 -2.72
CA ARG A 119 14.33 16.09 -4.00
C ARG A 119 14.96 17.47 -4.31
N GLU A 120 14.90 18.41 -3.36
CA GLU A 120 15.55 19.73 -3.40
C GLU A 120 16.96 19.70 -2.80
#